data_AF-A0A091AE33-F1
#
_entry.id   AF-A0A091AE33-F1
#
_cell.length_a   1.000
_cell.length_b   1.000
_cell.length_c   1.000
_cell.angle_alpha   90.00
_cell.angle_beta   90.00
_cell.angle_gamma   90.00
#
_symmetry.space_group_name_H-M   'P 1'
#
loop_
_entity.id
_entity.type
_entity.pdbx_description
1 polymer ?
#
loop_
_entity_poly.entity_id
_entity_poly.type
_entity_poly.pdbx_seq_one_letter_code
_entity_poly.pdbx_strand_id
1 'polypeptide(L)'
;MYFSVITLQKGLSPRDITALTHHNGYQAHQLVWQLFADHAERQRDFIYRYEASNGSPIFYTVSERQPVGDSKIWNIHTKEYTPKLRSGQLLGFTLCANPIRA
;
A
#
# COMPACT_ATOMS: atom_id res chain seq x y z
N MET A 1 13.13 -4.05 6.50
CA MET A 1 11.97 -3.70 5.66
C MET A 1 10.70 -4.28 6.29
N TYR A 2 9.55 -3.72 5.93
CA TYR A 2 8.25 -4.12 6.42
C TYR A 2 7.34 -4.46 5.25
N PHE A 3 6.45 -5.43 5.46
CA PHE A 3 5.34 -5.71 4.57
C PHE A 3 4.06 -5.37 5.32
N SER A 4 3.25 -4.49 4.73
CA SER A 4 2.00 -4.07 5.36
C SER A 4 0.81 -4.25 4.43
N VAL A 5 -0.29 -4.73 5.01
CA VAL A 5 -1.61 -4.73 4.39
C VAL A 5 -2.41 -3.61 5.02
N ILE A 6 -2.94 -2.72 4.20
CA ILE A 6 -3.61 -1.50 4.63
C ILE A 6 -5.01 -1.51 4.02
N THR A 7 -6.02 -1.48 4.88
CA THR A 7 -7.43 -1.45 4.51
C THR A 7 -8.16 -0.33 5.24
N LEU A 8 -9.38 -0.04 4.84
CA LEU A 8 -10.25 0.88 5.58
C LEU A 8 -10.76 0.23 6.86
N GLN A 9 -10.95 1.04 7.90
CA GLN A 9 -11.66 0.63 9.11
C GLN A 9 -13.11 0.23 8.80
N LYS A 10 -13.63 -0.72 9.57
CA LYS A 10 -15.04 -1.08 9.49
C LYS A 10 -15.89 0.04 10.09
N GLY A 11 -17.03 0.34 9.46
CA GLY A 11 -17.97 1.34 9.99
C GLY A 11 -17.68 2.79 9.59
N LEU A 12 -16.78 3.03 8.63
CA LEU A 12 -16.67 4.34 8.00
C LEU A 12 -17.99 4.74 7.34
N SER A 13 -18.28 6.05 7.30
CA SER A 13 -19.47 6.52 6.63
C SER A 13 -19.39 6.25 5.12
N PRO A 14 -20.51 6.00 4.42
CA PRO A 14 -20.51 5.82 2.97
C PRO A 14 -19.86 6.98 2.21
N ARG A 15 -19.94 8.21 2.74
CA ARG A 15 -19.28 9.39 2.17
C ARG A 15 -17.76 9.30 2.26
N ASP A 16 -17.23 8.91 3.41
CA ASP A 16 -15.78 8.76 3.61
C ASP A 16 -15.23 7.63 2.74
N ILE A 17 -15.96 6.52 2.66
CA ILE A 17 -15.63 5.41 1.77
C ILE A 17 -15.59 5.90 0.32
N THR A 18 -16.61 6.62 -0.15
CA THR A 18 -16.68 7.16 -1.52
C THR A 18 -15.49 8.08 -1.83
N ALA A 19 -15.15 8.97 -0.91
CA ALA A 19 -13.98 9.86 -1.05
C ALA A 19 -12.64 9.09 -1.10
N LEU A 20 -12.57 7.94 -0.42
CA LEU A 20 -11.40 7.06 -0.31
C LEU A 20 -11.47 5.83 -1.24
N THR A 21 -12.37 5.79 -2.22
CA THR A 21 -12.52 4.65 -3.17
C THR A 21 -12.55 5.07 -4.61
N HIS A 22 -13.01 6.29 -4.92
CA HIS A 22 -12.88 6.87 -6.26
C HIS A 22 -11.42 7.25 -6.51
N HIS A 23 -10.63 6.29 -6.95
CA HIS A 23 -9.21 6.51 -7.22
C HIS A 23 -8.83 6.22 -8.66
N ASN A 24 -8.40 7.28 -9.34
CA ASN A 24 -7.42 7.13 -10.41
C ASN A 24 -6.05 6.73 -9.81
N GLY A 25 -5.10 6.29 -10.65
CA GLY A 25 -3.79 5.83 -10.18
C GLY A 25 -3.02 6.86 -9.34
N TYR A 26 -3.24 8.15 -9.56
CA TYR A 26 -2.59 9.24 -8.83
C TYR A 26 -3.15 9.43 -7.42
N GLN A 27 -4.47 9.37 -7.24
CA GLN A 27 -5.08 9.49 -5.91
C GLN A 27 -4.69 8.31 -5.00
N ALA A 28 -4.66 7.09 -5.55
CA ALA A 28 -4.13 5.93 -4.84
C ALA A 28 -2.68 6.15 -4.39
N HIS A 29 -1.85 6.75 -5.26
CA HIS A 29 -0.49 7.13 -4.90
C HIS A 29 -0.43 8.16 -3.76
N GLN A 30 -1.26 9.21 -3.81
CA GLN A 30 -1.30 10.25 -2.77
C GLN A 30 -1.69 9.69 -1.40
N LEU A 31 -2.67 8.79 -1.34
CA LEU A 31 -3.08 8.17 -0.07
C LEU A 31 -1.96 7.33 0.54
N VAL A 32 -1.32 6.48 -0.26
CA VAL A 32 -0.19 5.68 0.24
C VAL A 32 0.96 6.58 0.66
N TRP A 33 1.25 7.65 -0.09
CA TRP A 33 2.30 8.60 0.27
C TRP A 33 2.06 9.26 1.64
N GLN A 34 0.82 9.64 1.94
CA GLN A 34 0.46 10.23 3.25
C GLN A 34 0.75 9.29 4.42
N LEU A 35 0.65 7.97 4.22
CA LEU A 35 0.97 6.97 5.25
C LEU A 35 2.47 6.90 5.58
N PHE A 36 3.31 7.55 4.78
CA PHE A 36 4.76 7.61 4.95
C PHE A 36 5.29 9.06 5.00
N ALA A 37 4.41 10.06 5.16
CA ALA A 37 4.74 11.49 5.14
C ALA A 37 5.16 12.01 6.53
N ASP A 38 6.23 11.46 7.08
CA ASP A 38 6.75 11.84 8.41
C ASP A 38 7.61 13.13 8.40
N HIS A 39 8.09 13.59 7.24
CA HIS A 39 8.87 14.84 7.09
C HIS A 39 8.88 15.37 5.63
N ALA A 40 9.23 16.64 5.44
CA ALA A 40 9.09 17.35 4.15
C ALA A 40 10.11 16.93 3.07
N GLU A 41 11.33 16.54 3.45
CA GLU A 41 12.40 16.14 2.51
C GLU A 41 12.38 14.65 2.14
N ARG A 42 11.23 14.00 2.36
CA ARG A 42 11.12 12.55 2.24
C ARG A 42 11.33 12.08 0.81
N GLN A 43 12.30 11.18 0.62
CA GLN A 43 12.42 10.39 -0.60
C GLN A 43 11.58 9.11 -0.50
N ARG A 44 11.05 8.66 -1.65
CA ARG A 44 10.22 7.46 -1.71
C ARG A 44 11.05 6.20 -1.42
N ASP A 45 10.74 5.53 -0.32
CA ASP A 45 11.38 4.28 0.13
C ASP A 45 10.39 3.11 0.25
N PHE A 46 9.32 3.15 -0.54
CA PHE A 46 8.28 2.12 -0.56
C PHE A 46 7.80 1.79 -1.98
N ILE A 47 7.47 0.51 -2.19
CA ILE A 47 6.63 0.05 -3.29
C ILE A 47 5.25 -0.30 -2.77
N TYR A 48 4.24 -0.17 -3.63
CA TYR A 48 2.89 -0.56 -3.27
C TYR A 48 2.17 -1.24 -4.43
N ARG A 49 1.16 -2.02 -4.08
CA ARG A 49 0.14 -2.54 -5.00
C ARG A 49 -1.23 -2.14 -4.47
N TYR A 50 -2.04 -1.58 -5.36
CA TYR A 50 -3.44 -1.31 -5.10
C TYR A 50 -4.29 -2.46 -5.66
N GLU A 51 -5.23 -2.93 -4.86
CA GLU A 51 -6.30 -3.83 -5.29
C GLU A 51 -7.64 -3.30 -4.78
N ALA A 52 -8.71 -3.59 -5.52
CA ALA A 52 -10.07 -3.32 -5.07
C ALA A 52 -10.75 -4.67 -4.75
N SER A 53 -11.21 -4.85 -3.52
CA SER A 53 -11.98 -6.02 -3.11
C SER A 53 -13.35 -5.58 -2.63
N ASN A 54 -14.41 -6.05 -3.30
CA ASN A 54 -15.80 -5.67 -3.01
C ASN A 54 -16.02 -4.15 -2.91
N GLY A 55 -15.34 -3.37 -3.76
CA GLY A 55 -15.41 -1.91 -3.79
C GLY A 55 -14.59 -1.19 -2.70
N SER A 56 -13.90 -1.92 -1.82
CA SER A 56 -13.00 -1.34 -0.80
C SER A 56 -11.54 -1.42 -1.25
N PRO A 57 -10.71 -0.41 -0.95
CA PRO A 57 -9.32 -0.38 -1.33
C PRO A 57 -8.49 -1.30 -0.42
N ILE A 58 -7.56 -2.04 -1.01
CA ILE A 58 -6.52 -2.78 -0.31
C ILE A 58 -5.18 -2.32 -0.87
N PHE A 59 -4.30 -1.86 0.02
CA PHE A 59 -2.93 -1.56 -0.33
C PHE A 59 -1.99 -2.58 0.31
N TYR A 60 -1.15 -3.19 -0.53
CA TYR A 60 0.00 -3.96 -0.09
C TYR A 60 1.23 -3.08 -0.25
N THR A 61 2.02 -2.93 0.80
CA THR A 61 3.24 -2.12 0.76
C THR A 61 4.45 -2.93 1.20
N VAL A 62 5.59 -2.67 0.56
CA VAL A 62 6.91 -3.04 1.07
C VAL A 62 7.72 -1.76 1.22
N SER A 63 8.21 -1.51 2.42
CA SER A 63 8.81 -0.24 2.81
C SER A 63 9.98 -0.42 3.78
N GLU A 64 10.86 0.57 3.87
CA GLU A 64 11.91 0.56 4.90
C GLU A 64 11.38 0.83 6.30
N ARG A 65 10.24 1.51 6.41
CA ARG A 65 9.57 1.94 7.65
C ARG A 65 8.14 1.41 7.73
N GLN A 66 7.57 1.39 8.92
CA GLN A 66 6.15 1.05 9.08
C GLN A 66 5.27 2.21 8.61
N PRO A 67 4.17 1.96 7.88
CA PRO A 67 3.19 3.00 7.57
C PRO A 67 2.48 3.47 8.85
N VAL A 68 2.20 4.76 8.92
CA VAL A 68 1.45 5.38 10.02
C VAL A 68 0.28 6.13 9.42
N GLY A 69 -0.93 5.83 9.89
CA GLY A 69 -2.15 6.50 9.45
C GLY A 69 -3.11 6.72 10.61
N ASP A 70 -4.10 7.59 10.43
CA ASP A 70 -5.18 7.77 11.40
C ASP A 70 -5.91 6.44 11.63
N SER A 71 -5.84 5.92 12.85
CA SER A 71 -6.44 4.64 13.23
C SER A 71 -7.97 4.63 13.13
N LYS A 72 -8.62 5.80 13.00
CA LYS A 72 -10.06 5.91 12.71
C LYS A 72 -10.39 5.59 11.26
N ILE A 73 -9.45 5.78 10.34
CA ILE A 73 -9.63 5.58 8.90
C ILE A 73 -8.97 4.28 8.44
N TRP A 74 -7.75 4.03 8.91
CA TRP A 74 -6.91 2.96 8.42
C TRP A 74 -6.82 1.81 9.41
N ASN A 75 -6.95 0.60 8.87
CA ASN A 75 -6.63 -0.65 9.53
C ASN A 75 -5.32 -1.18 8.92
N ILE A 76 -4.23 -1.09 9.67
CA ILE A 76 -2.87 -1.37 9.20
C ILE A 76 -2.34 -2.62 9.89
N HIS A 77 -2.03 -3.65 9.10
CA HIS A 77 -1.38 -4.88 9.56
C HIS A 77 0.03 -4.93 9.01
N THR A 78 1.03 -4.83 9.89
CA THR A 78 2.45 -4.77 9.50
C THR A 78 3.21 -5.96 10.06
N LYS A 79 4.11 -6.53 9.25
CA LYS A 79 5.10 -7.52 9.69
C LYS A 79 6.49 -7.22 9.14
N GLU A 80 7.52 -7.75 9.79
CA GLU A 80 8.87 -7.73 9.23
C GLU A 80 8.90 -8.48 7.88
N TYR A 81 9.58 -7.88 6.90
CA TYR A 81 9.74 -8.45 5.57
C TYR A 81 11.18 -8.91 5.37
N THR A 82 11.40 -10.20 5.66
CA THR A 82 12.72 -10.84 5.61
C THR A 82 12.63 -12.12 4.76
N PRO A 83 12.36 -12.01 3.44
CA PRO A 83 12.18 -13.17 2.57
C PRO A 83 13.46 -14.03 2.52
N LYS A 84 13.30 -15.35 2.70
CA LYS A 84 14.40 -16.33 2.67
C LYS A 84 14.36 -17.10 1.35
N LEU A 85 15.09 -16.60 0.35
CA LEU A 85 15.15 -17.18 -0.99
C LEU A 85 16.30 -18.19 -1.11
N ARG A 86 16.17 -19.18 -1.99
CA ARG A 86 17.22 -20.17 -2.30
C ARG A 86 17.38 -20.32 -3.81
N SER A 87 18.60 -20.65 -4.25
CA SER A 87 18.87 -20.92 -5.67
C SER A 87 18.02 -22.10 -6.17
N GLY A 88 17.45 -21.96 -7.37
CA GLY A 88 16.57 -22.95 -7.98
C GLY A 88 15.14 -22.99 -7.42
N GLN A 89 14.79 -22.13 -6.45
CA GLN A 89 13.44 -22.07 -5.90
C GLN A 89 12.42 -21.54 -6.92
N LEU A 90 11.36 -22.31 -7.17
CA LEU A 90 10.22 -21.88 -7.96
C LEU A 90 9.20 -21.16 -7.08
N LEU A 91 8.74 -19.99 -7.53
CA LEU A 91 7.80 -19.13 -6.81
C LEU A 91 6.69 -18.65 -7.75
N GLY A 92 5.47 -18.60 -7.25
CA GLY A 92 4.42 -17.82 -7.88
C GLY A 92 4.72 -16.33 -7.73
N PHE A 93 4.48 -15.54 -8.77
CA PHE A 93 4.65 -14.09 -8.71
C PHE A 93 3.48 -13.38 -9.38
N THR A 94 3.33 -12.11 -9.02
CA THR A 94 2.47 -11.18 -9.74
C THR A 94 3.15 -9.83 -9.74
N LEU A 95 3.15 -9.16 -10.89
CA LEU A 95 3.84 -7.90 -11.10
C LEU A 95 2.96 -6.94 -11.87
N CYS A 96 2.88 -5.70 -11.39
CA CYS A 96 2.39 -4.58 -12.18
C CYS A 96 3.61 -3.73 -12.55
N ALA A 97 3.88 -3.61 -13.85
CA ALA A 97 5.00 -2.84 -14.39
C ALA A 97 4.53 -2.06 -15.63
N ASN A 98 5.25 -1.00 -15.98
CA ASN A 98 5.06 -0.27 -17.23
C ASN A 98 6.19 -0.65 -18.21
N PRO A 99 6.00 -1.61 -19.12
CA PRO A 99 7.06 -2.10 -20.00
C PRO A 99 7.28 -1.12 -21.17
N ILE A 100 8.22 -0.20 -21.02
CA ILE A 100 8.59 0.79 -22.05
C ILE A 100 10.04 0.59 -22.52
N ARG A 101 10.34 1.06 -23.74
CA ARG A 101 11.70 1.19 -24.27
C ARG A 101 11.96 2.68 -24.50
N ALA A 102 13.12 3.16 -24.05
CA ALA A 102 13.58 4.52 -24.29
C ALA A 102 14.13 4.68 -25.72
#